data_AF-A0A2E9P075-F1
#
_entry.id   AF-A0A2E9P075-F1
#
_cell.length_a   1.000
_cell.length_b   1.000
_cell.length_c   1.000
_cell.angle_alpha   90.00
_cell.angle_beta   90.00
_cell.angle_gamma   90.00
#
_symmetry.space_group_name_H-M   'P 1'
#
loop_
_entity.id
_entity.type
_entity.pdbx_description
1 polymer ?
#
loop_
_entity_poly.entity_id
_entity_poly.type
_entity_poly.pdbx_seq_one_letter_code
_entity_poly.pdbx_strand_id
1 'polypeptide(L)'
;MKKWADFLISEVTYDLDHKISIIKRHSETESGITPGIEIDRLNISSDIQSGFSYVTIYKSGSTWKLGNKLNSFRIGGDYFLRIDKNIAKLDYLGDLPEVEFIDDEIDSALEEKLNKLSTQLETKPVQEKPVQEKPVQEKPVQEKPVQEKPVQE
;
A
#
# COMPACT_ATOMS: atom_id res chain seq x y z
N MET A 1 -1.62 20.73 -28.34
CA MET A 1 -1.68 19.27 -28.10
C MET A 1 -3.10 18.92 -27.65
N LYS A 2 -3.52 17.66 -27.80
CA LYS A 2 -4.82 17.21 -27.27
C LYS A 2 -4.71 17.17 -25.74
N LYS A 3 -5.45 18.05 -25.07
CA LYS A 3 -5.54 18.13 -23.61
C LYS A 3 -5.85 16.75 -23.02
N TRP A 4 -5.05 16.28 -22.06
CA TRP A 4 -5.25 14.96 -21.45
C TRP A 4 -6.37 14.95 -20.41
N ALA A 5 -6.43 16.00 -19.58
CA ALA A 5 -7.46 16.24 -18.56
C ALA A 5 -7.40 17.70 -18.12
N ASP A 6 -8.30 18.12 -17.23
CA ASP A 6 -8.24 19.46 -16.63
C ASP A 6 -7.03 19.62 -15.71
N PHE A 7 -6.69 18.56 -14.98
CA PHE A 7 -5.55 18.51 -14.08
C PHE A 7 -4.80 17.16 -14.16
N LEU A 8 -3.51 17.20 -13.84
CA LEU A 8 -2.60 16.05 -13.90
C LEU A 8 -1.99 15.78 -12.52
N ILE A 9 -1.73 14.52 -12.18
CA ILE A 9 -1.14 14.11 -10.89
C ILE A 9 0.14 13.32 -11.12
N SER A 10 1.24 13.70 -10.47
CA SER A 10 2.54 13.06 -10.66
C SER A 10 3.13 12.37 -9.42
N GLU A 11 2.71 12.79 -8.22
CA GLU A 11 3.22 12.29 -6.93
C GLU A 11 2.05 12.27 -5.93
N VAL A 12 2.12 11.37 -4.95
CA VAL A 12 1.09 11.18 -3.92
C VAL A 12 1.77 10.83 -2.60
N THR A 13 1.15 11.16 -1.48
CA THR A 13 1.55 10.69 -0.15
C THR A 13 0.32 10.16 0.56
N TYR A 14 0.49 9.06 1.30
CA TYR A 14 -0.57 8.47 2.10
C TYR A 14 -0.34 8.68 3.61
N ASP A 15 -1.42 8.74 4.36
CA ASP A 15 -1.40 8.66 5.82
C ASP A 15 -1.39 7.20 6.30
N LEU A 16 -1.37 7.00 7.62
CA LEU A 16 -1.34 5.67 8.25
C LEU A 16 -2.58 4.81 7.94
N ASP A 17 -3.70 5.42 7.56
CA ASP A 17 -4.93 4.73 7.15
C ASP A 17 -4.98 4.46 5.63
N HIS A 18 -3.86 4.70 4.93
CA HIS A 18 -3.73 4.64 3.49
C HIS A 18 -4.75 5.52 2.76
N LYS A 19 -4.99 6.70 3.33
CA LYS A 19 -5.70 7.77 2.67
C LYS A 19 -4.71 8.84 2.23
N ILE A 20 -4.97 9.44 1.08
CA ILE A 20 -4.11 10.44 0.49
C ILE A 20 -4.09 11.67 1.39
N SER A 21 -2.90 12.05 1.85
CA SER A 21 -2.66 13.29 2.57
C SER A 21 -2.38 14.42 1.58
N ILE A 22 -1.41 14.23 0.69
CA ILE A 22 -0.93 15.24 -0.25
C ILE A 22 -0.83 14.65 -1.66
N ILE A 23 -1.22 15.44 -2.65
CA ILE A 23 -1.06 15.15 -4.08
C ILE A 23 -0.30 16.30 -4.73
N LYS A 24 0.62 15.98 -5.64
CA LYS A 24 1.22 16.96 -6.54
C LYS A 24 0.42 17.09 -7.82
N ARG A 25 -0.32 18.19 -7.93
CA ARG A 25 -1.18 18.54 -9.07
C ARG A 25 -0.49 19.48 -10.02
N HIS A 26 -0.71 19.28 -11.32
CA HIS A 26 -0.26 20.16 -12.39
C HIS A 26 -1.41 20.55 -13.32
N SER A 27 -1.19 21.57 -14.13
CA SER A 27 -2.05 21.97 -15.25
C SER A 27 -1.31 21.86 -16.58
N GLU A 28 -2.04 21.59 -17.66
CA GLU A 28 -1.51 21.63 -19.02
C GLU A 28 -1.72 23.02 -19.64
N THR A 29 -0.66 23.60 -20.19
CA THR A 29 -0.66 24.90 -20.88
C THR A 29 -0.06 24.75 -22.29
N GLU A 30 -0.12 25.80 -23.11
CA GLU A 30 0.53 25.81 -24.42
C GLU A 30 2.05 25.60 -24.34
N SER A 31 2.66 26.04 -23.23
CA SER A 31 4.09 25.89 -22.94
C SER A 31 4.45 24.54 -22.30
N GLY A 32 3.47 23.66 -22.08
CA GLY A 32 3.64 22.37 -21.43
C GLY A 32 3.00 22.28 -20.04
N ILE A 33 3.49 21.34 -19.24
CA ILE A 33 2.97 21.03 -17.91
C ILE A 33 3.58 22.00 -16.88
N THR A 34 2.72 22.64 -16.07
CA THR A 34 3.16 23.58 -15.03
C THR A 34 3.99 22.89 -13.95
N PRO A 35 4.75 23.65 -13.13
CA PRO A 35 5.21 23.16 -11.84
C PRO A 35 4.07 22.57 -11.01
N GLY A 36 4.39 21.57 -10.19
CA GLY A 36 3.43 20.91 -9.33
C GLY A 36 3.10 21.76 -8.11
N ILE A 37 1.82 21.77 -7.72
CA ILE A 37 1.35 22.34 -6.46
C ILE A 37 0.77 21.22 -5.60
N GLU A 38 0.97 21.33 -4.30
CA GLU A 38 0.42 20.39 -3.33
C GLU A 38 -1.05 20.69 -3.08
N ILE A 39 -1.86 19.64 -3.06
CA ILE A 39 -3.30 19.72 -2.85
C ILE A 39 -3.77 18.49 -2.09
N ASP A 40 -4.80 18.67 -1.25
CA ASP A 40 -5.36 17.58 -0.47
C ASP A 40 -6.40 16.76 -1.25
N ARG A 41 -6.76 15.60 -0.69
CA ARG A 41 -7.76 14.68 -1.21
C ARG A 41 -9.16 15.31 -1.34
N LEU A 42 -9.53 16.20 -0.44
CA LEU A 42 -10.88 16.79 -0.37
C LEU A 42 -11.09 17.81 -1.49
N ASN A 43 -10.09 18.63 -1.79
CA ASN A 43 -10.14 19.56 -2.92
C ASN A 43 -10.27 18.82 -4.24
N ILE A 44 -9.48 17.76 -4.47
CA ILE A 44 -9.60 16.96 -5.71
C ILE A 44 -10.97 16.26 -5.78
N SER A 45 -11.47 15.74 -4.66
CA SER A 45 -12.80 15.14 -4.61
C SER A 45 -13.91 16.15 -4.91
N SER A 46 -13.77 17.40 -4.45
CA SER A 46 -14.69 18.49 -4.78
C SER A 46 -14.64 18.82 -6.27
N ASP A 47 -13.44 18.96 -6.83
CA ASP A 47 -13.25 19.28 -8.24
C ASP A 47 -13.88 18.20 -9.15
N ILE A 48 -13.68 16.91 -8.85
CA ILE A 48 -14.26 15.80 -9.60
C ILE A 48 -15.79 15.83 -9.53
N GLN A 49 -16.37 16.15 -8.37
CA GLN A 49 -17.82 16.31 -8.22
C GLN A 49 -18.35 17.51 -9.01
N SER A 50 -17.56 18.58 -9.14
CA SER A 50 -17.85 19.74 -9.99
C SER A 50 -17.61 19.49 -11.49
N GLY A 51 -17.14 18.30 -11.87
CA GLY A 51 -16.98 17.87 -13.26
C GLY A 51 -15.57 18.04 -13.84
N PHE A 52 -14.59 18.49 -13.05
CA PHE A 52 -13.20 18.55 -13.50
C PHE A 52 -12.59 17.16 -13.62
N SER A 53 -11.82 16.95 -14.68
CA SER A 53 -11.14 15.69 -14.96
C SER A 53 -9.71 15.69 -14.46
N TYR A 54 -9.32 14.55 -13.86
CA TYR A 54 -7.97 14.29 -13.38
C TYR A 54 -7.41 13.02 -14.03
N VAL A 55 -6.12 13.04 -14.37
CA VAL A 55 -5.36 11.84 -14.78
C VAL A 55 -4.01 11.79 -14.08
N THR A 56 -3.49 10.60 -13.83
CA THR A 56 -2.10 10.44 -13.39
C THR A 56 -1.14 10.62 -14.57
N ILE A 57 0.10 11.03 -14.30
CA ILE A 57 1.18 11.16 -15.27
C ILE A 57 2.49 10.66 -14.67
N TYR A 58 3.38 10.15 -15.52
CA TYR A 58 4.67 9.59 -15.10
C TYR A 58 5.81 10.29 -15.82
N LYS A 59 6.86 10.66 -15.08
CA LYS A 59 8.05 11.27 -15.65
C LYS A 59 8.94 10.17 -16.26
N SER A 60 9.27 10.31 -17.55
CA SER A 60 10.13 9.41 -18.30
C SER A 60 11.24 10.24 -18.94
N GLY A 61 12.33 10.45 -18.20
CA GLY A 61 13.40 11.37 -18.58
C GLY A 61 12.91 12.81 -18.65
N SER A 62 13.00 13.43 -19.83
CA SER A 62 12.53 14.80 -20.08
C SER A 62 11.07 14.88 -20.53
N THR A 63 10.36 13.75 -20.61
CA THR A 63 8.99 13.67 -21.13
C THR A 63 8.01 13.14 -20.10
N TRP A 64 6.73 13.47 -20.26
CA TRP A 64 5.63 12.96 -19.46
C TRP A 64 4.86 11.89 -20.23
N LYS A 65 4.45 10.84 -19.51
CA LYS A 65 3.58 9.78 -20.02
C LYS A 65 2.21 9.87 -19.34
N LEU A 66 1.16 9.73 -20.14
CA LEU A 66 -0.21 9.68 -19.65
C LEU A 66 -0.43 8.39 -18.85
N GLY A 67 -1.12 8.53 -17.72
CA GLY A 67 -1.55 7.45 -16.84
C GLY A 67 -3.05 7.24 -16.85
N ASN A 68 -3.60 7.00 -15.67
CA ASN A 68 -4.98 6.56 -15.48
C ASN A 68 -5.89 7.73 -15.04
N LYS A 69 -7.16 7.66 -15.46
CA LYS A 69 -8.18 8.61 -15.02
C LYS A 69 -8.51 8.39 -13.53
N LEU A 70 -8.61 9.49 -12.80
CA LEU A 70 -9.04 9.48 -11.40
C LEU A 70 -10.56 9.40 -11.28
N ASN A 71 -11.02 8.64 -10.29
CA ASN A 71 -12.41 8.58 -9.86
C ASN A 71 -12.48 8.98 -8.38
N SER A 72 -13.59 9.64 -8.00
CA SER A 72 -13.91 9.94 -6.61
C SER A 72 -15.14 9.12 -6.20
N PHE A 73 -15.06 8.46 -5.04
CA PHE A 73 -16.13 7.66 -4.46
C PHE A 73 -16.49 8.20 -3.09
N ARG A 74 -17.80 8.34 -2.83
CA ARG A 74 -18.30 8.74 -1.51
C ARG A 74 -18.82 7.52 -0.76
N ILE A 75 -18.22 7.20 0.38
CA ILE A 75 -18.61 6.04 1.21
C ILE A 75 -18.73 6.48 2.66
N GLY A 76 -19.93 6.36 3.24
CA GLY A 76 -20.16 6.70 4.64
C GLY A 76 -19.88 8.17 4.99
N GLY A 77 -19.97 9.07 4.01
CA GLY A 77 -19.69 10.51 4.18
C GLY A 77 -18.26 10.94 3.85
N ASP A 78 -17.32 10.00 3.74
CA ASP A 78 -15.91 10.25 3.37
C ASP A 78 -15.69 10.08 1.86
N TYR A 79 -14.61 10.64 1.34
CA TYR A 79 -14.22 10.59 -0.07
C TYR A 79 -12.94 9.80 -0.28
N PHE A 80 -12.95 8.98 -1.34
CA PHE A 80 -11.84 8.15 -1.75
C PHE A 80 -11.51 8.38 -3.22
N LEU A 81 -10.24 8.58 -3.53
CA LEU A 81 -9.68 8.77 -4.86
C LEU A 81 -9.00 7.49 -5.33
N ARG A 82 -9.45 6.98 -6.48
CA ARG A 82 -8.91 5.75 -7.06
C ARG A 82 -8.77 5.84 -8.57
N ILE A 83 -7.71 5.23 -9.10
CA ILE A 83 -7.53 5.06 -10.55
C ILE A 83 -8.28 3.84 -11.11
N ASP A 84 -8.64 2.91 -10.24
CA ASP A 84 -9.53 1.81 -10.58
C ASP A 84 -10.99 2.21 -10.37
N LYS A 85 -11.90 1.32 -10.77
CA LYS A 85 -13.34 1.48 -10.55
C LYS A 85 -13.82 0.71 -9.32
N ASN A 86 -12.90 0.31 -8.44
CA ASN A 86 -13.25 -0.43 -7.24
C ASN A 86 -13.82 0.53 -6.19
N ILE A 87 -14.90 0.13 -5.51
CA ILE A 87 -15.50 0.92 -4.43
C ILE A 87 -14.92 0.40 -3.12
N ALA A 88 -13.92 1.10 -2.58
CA ALA A 88 -13.21 0.71 -1.36
C ALA A 88 -12.97 1.93 -0.45
N LYS A 89 -12.86 1.68 0.86
CA LYS A 89 -12.56 2.71 1.88
C LYS A 89 -11.06 3.01 2.01
N LEU A 90 -10.35 2.95 0.89
CA LEU A 90 -8.91 3.14 0.77
C LEU A 90 -8.66 3.90 -0.54
N ASP A 91 -7.69 4.78 -0.54
CA ASP A 91 -7.26 5.42 -1.78
C ASP A 91 -6.35 4.49 -2.58
N TYR A 92 -6.21 4.74 -3.89
CA TYR A 92 -5.33 3.94 -4.74
C TYR A 92 -4.98 4.67 -6.03
N LEU A 93 -3.77 5.22 -6.13
CA LEU A 93 -3.27 5.88 -7.34
C LEU A 93 -2.28 5.03 -8.15
N GLY A 94 -2.23 3.72 -7.86
CA GLY A 94 -1.31 2.78 -8.49
C GLY A 94 0.13 3.06 -8.10
N ASP A 95 1.03 2.93 -9.07
CA ASP A 95 2.48 3.03 -8.86
C ASP A 95 3.00 4.48 -8.99
N LEU A 96 2.18 5.47 -8.65
CA LEU A 96 2.71 6.84 -8.54
C LEU A 96 3.78 6.86 -7.45
N PRO A 97 4.88 7.61 -7.65
CA PRO A 97 5.90 7.74 -6.62
C PRO A 97 5.27 8.28 -5.35
N GLU A 98 5.41 7.50 -4.28
CA GLU A 98 5.09 7.95 -2.94
C GLU A 98 6.25 8.79 -2.42
N VAL A 99 5.96 10.05 -2.09
CA VAL A 99 6.96 10.95 -1.51
C VAL A 99 6.68 11.02 -0.03
N GLU A 100 7.55 10.40 0.77
CA GLU A 100 7.55 10.65 2.21
C GLU A 100 8.01 12.10 2.41
N PHE A 101 7.14 12.93 3.00
CA PHE A 101 7.53 14.27 3.43
C PHE A 101 8.46 14.11 4.64
N ILE A 102 9.76 14.10 4.37
CA ILE A 102 10.78 14.23 5.40
C ILE A 102 10.81 15.72 5.77
N ASP A 103 9.95 16.14 6.68
CA ASP A 103 10.25 17.35 7.44
C ASP A 103 11.47 17.02 8.31
N ASP A 104 12.52 17.85 8.30
CA ASP A 104 13.74 17.64 9.11
C ASP A 104 13.45 17.46 10.63
N GLU A 105 12.26 17.89 11.07
CA GLU A 105 11.75 17.71 12.45
C GLU A 105 11.22 16.28 12.72
N ILE A 106 10.78 15.56 11.69
CA ILE A 106 10.21 14.20 11.77
C ILE A 106 11.32 13.15 12.00
N ASP A 107 12.53 13.34 11.48
CA ASP A 107 13.67 12.42 11.69
C ASP A 107 13.95 12.22 13.19
N SER A 108 14.02 13.32 13.95
CA SER A 108 14.27 13.28 15.40
C SER A 108 13.14 12.55 16.16
N ALA A 109 11.89 12.81 15.78
CA ALA A 109 10.73 12.21 16.43
C ALA A 109 10.55 10.72 16.09
N LEU A 110 10.84 10.31 14.85
CA LEU A 110 10.81 8.91 14.42
C LEU A 110 11.98 8.12 15.02
N GLU A 111 13.18 8.71 15.10
CA GLU A 111 14.33 8.10 15.78
C GLU A 111 14.05 7.89 17.28
N GLU A 112 13.47 8.88 17.97
CA GLU A 112 13.07 8.73 19.39
C GLU A 112 12.03 7.61 19.55
N LYS A 113 11.01 7.58 18.67
CA LYS A 113 9.96 6.56 18.71
C LYS A 113 10.50 5.16 18.43
N LEU A 114 11.44 5.01 17.49
CA LEU A 114 12.09 3.74 17.17
C LEU A 114 12.98 3.26 18.33
N ASN A 115 13.76 4.17 18.93
CA ASN A 115 14.59 3.86 20.11
C ASN A 115 13.75 3.46 21.33
N LYS A 116 12.59 4.09 21.52
CA LYS A 116 11.65 3.76 22.60
C LYS A 116 10.96 2.41 22.39
N LEU A 117 10.73 2.00 21.14
CA LEU A 117 10.17 0.70 20.80
C LEU A 117 11.20 -0.43 21.01
N SER A 118 12.47 -0.17 20.66
CA SER A 118 13.59 -1.09 20.86
C SER A 118 13.86 -1.36 22.35
N THR A 119 13.90 -0.31 23.17
CA THR A 119 14.10 -0.43 24.63
C THR A 119 12.97 -1.16 25.37
N GLN A 120 11.74 -1.18 24.84
CA GLN A 120 10.64 -1.94 25.44
C GLN A 120 10.68 -3.45 25.13
N LEU A 121 11.36 -3.86 24.07
CA LEU A 121 11.47 -5.29 23.69
C LEU A 121 12.59 -6.03 24.45
N GLU A 122 13.56 -5.31 25.02
CA GLU A 122 14.74 -5.91 25.68
C GLU A 122 14.56 -6.32 27.16
N THR A 123 13.37 -6.18 27.76
CA THR A 123 13.19 -6.44 29.22
C THR A 123 12.34 -7.65 29.61
N LYS A 124 12.02 -8.56 28.69
CA LYS A 124 11.58 -9.91 29.10
C LYS A 124 12.72 -10.91 28.98
N PRO A 125 13.25 -11.44 30.11
CA PRO A 125 14.10 -12.61 30.03
C PRO A 125 13.22 -13.78 29.58
N VAL A 126 13.40 -14.23 28.34
CA VAL A 126 12.93 -15.56 27.95
C VAL A 126 13.84 -16.54 28.68
N GLN A 127 13.42 -16.99 29.86
CA GLN A 127 14.01 -18.18 30.47
C GLN A 127 13.79 -19.34 29.51
N GLU A 128 14.84 -19.71 28.76
CA GLU A 128 14.92 -20.97 28.06
C GLU A 128 14.79 -22.10 29.09
N LYS A 129 13.62 -22.74 29.14
CA LYS A 129 13.52 -24.06 29.76
C LYS A 129 14.28 -25.05 28.86
N PRO A 130 15.15 -25.90 29.42
CA PRO A 130 15.79 -26.93 28.63
C PRO A 130 14.73 -27.94 28.18
N VAL A 131 14.52 -28.04 26.87
CA VAL A 131 13.70 -29.10 26.28
C VAL A 131 14.53 -30.38 26.36
N GLN A 132 14.25 -31.21 27.36
CA GLN A 132 14.77 -32.58 27.38
C GLN A 132 14.17 -33.36 26.20
N GLU A 133 15.01 -33.66 25.22
CA GLU A 133 14.69 -34.63 24.18
C GLU A 133 14.40 -35.98 24.83
N LYS A 134 13.16 -36.44 24.71
CA LYS A 134 12.82 -37.83 25.03
C LYS A 134 13.35 -38.72 23.90
N PRO A 135 14.02 -39.84 24.20
CA PRO A 135 14.43 -40.79 23.18
C PRO A 135 13.18 -41.45 22.58
N VAL A 136 13.01 -41.32 21.27
CA VAL A 136 11.97 -42.03 20.52
C VAL A 136 12.43 -43.48 20.38
N GLN A 137 11.82 -44.38 21.16
CA GLN A 137 11.95 -45.82 20.92
C GLN A 137 11.13 -46.19 19.69
N GLU A 138 11.80 -46.58 18.62
CA GLU A 138 11.18 -47.25 17.47
C GLU A 138 10.56 -48.57 17.93
N LYS A 139 9.25 -48.72 17.72
CA LYS A 139 8.57 -50.00 17.89
C LYS A 139 8.85 -50.88 16.68
N PRO A 140 9.22 -52.16 16.86
CA PRO A 140 9.34 -53.09 15.75
C PRO A 140 7.92 -53.42 15.23
N VAL A 141 7.70 -53.21 13.93
CA VAL A 141 6.48 -53.66 13.25
C VAL A 141 6.61 -55.15 13.00
N GLN A 142 5.84 -55.96 13.72
CA GLN A 142 5.67 -57.38 13.42
C GLN A 142 4.64 -57.51 12.29
N GLU A 143 5.09 -57.97 11.12
CA GLU A 143 4.19 -58.44 10.05
C GLU A 143 3.45 -59.70 10.50
N LYS A 144 2.12 -59.68 10.38
CA LYS A 144 1.28 -60.86 10.59
C LYS A 144 1.32 -61.75 9.34
N PRO A 145 1.46 -63.07 9.48
CA PRO A 145 1.33 -63.97 8.35
C PRO A 145 -0.15 -64.07 7.94
N VAL A 146 -0.42 -63.88 6.64
CA VAL A 146 -1.74 -64.14 6.04
C VAL A 146 -1.85 -65.64 5.79
N GLN A 147 -2.79 -66.30 6.47
CA GLN A 147 -3.19 -67.67 6.13
C GLN A 147 -4.25 -67.63 5.03
N GLU A 148 -3.90 -68.14 3.85
CA GLU A 148 -4.87 -68.47 2.81
C GLU A 148 -5.70 -69.69 3.24
N LYS A 149 -7.03 -69.58 3.15
CA LYS A 149 -7.94 -70.72 3.31
C LYS A 149 -7.99 -71.52 2.01
N PRO A 150 -8.06 -72.86 2.06
CA PRO A 150 -8.30 -73.65 0.87
C PRO A 150 -9.77 -73.53 0.46
N VAL A 151 -10.01 -73.34 -0.84
CA VAL A 151 -11.33 -73.47 -1.46
C VAL A 151 -11.57 -74.96 -1.72
N GLN A 152 -12.68 -75.50 -1.21
CA GLN A 152 -13.22 -76.80 -1.61
C GLN A 152 -14.52 -76.61 -2.38
N GLU A 153 -14.58 -77.29 -3.53
CA GLU A 153 -15.66 -77.56 -4.49
C GLU A 153 -16.52 -76.41 -5.04
#